data_AF-A0A8T4J3D4-F1
#
_entry.id   AF-A0A8T4J3D4-F1
#
_cell.length_a   1.000
_cell.length_b   1.000
_cell.length_c   1.000
_cell.angle_alpha   90.00
_cell.angle_beta   90.00
_cell.angle_gamma   90.00
#
_symmetry.space_group_name_H-M   'P 1'
#
loop_
_entity.id
_entity.type
_entity.pdbx_description
1 polymer ?
#
loop_
_entity_poly.entity_id
_entity_poly.type
_entity_poly.pdbx_seq_one_letter_code
_entity_poly.pdbx_strand_id
1 'polypeptide(L)'
;PDPRVTPLRTGVSTPVEGLAAVGEARALAETALRSCPADGEITLLHDNLPSALVVSSPELASVLTERVLGPVLRLEHTDRALLLDTLTAWLECDESAQRAGERLSCHRNTVLNRLRRYEKLTGRSLSSPRETVELSLALTARRLLAAGG
;
A
#
# COMPACT_ATOMS: atom_id res chain seq x y z
N PRO A 1 -1.02 23.66 -15.19
CA PRO A 1 0.04 22.64 -15.38
C PRO A 1 0.36 22.47 -16.88
N ASP A 2 1.64 22.57 -17.27
CA ASP A 2 2.10 22.39 -18.66
C ASP A 2 2.10 20.89 -19.01
N PRO A 3 1.40 20.45 -20.08
CA PRO A 3 1.28 19.04 -20.47
C PRO A 3 2.58 18.39 -20.99
N ARG A 4 3.72 19.10 -20.96
CA ARG A 4 5.01 18.63 -21.50
C ARG A 4 6.05 18.25 -20.45
N VAL A 5 5.75 18.35 -19.16
CA VAL A 5 6.67 17.92 -18.10
C VAL A 5 6.24 16.53 -17.63
N THR A 6 6.95 15.49 -18.09
CA THR A 6 6.83 14.16 -17.47
C THR A 6 7.31 14.27 -16.03
N PRO A 7 6.53 13.85 -15.02
CA PRO A 7 6.93 14.01 -13.64
C PRO A 7 8.16 13.14 -13.36
N LEU A 8 9.25 13.77 -12.90
CA LEU A 8 10.53 13.11 -12.67
C LEU A 8 10.51 12.39 -11.32
N ARG A 9 10.58 11.06 -11.35
CA ARG A 9 10.74 10.24 -10.14
C ARG A 9 12.19 10.27 -9.69
N THR A 10 12.43 10.69 -8.45
CA THR A 10 13.77 10.75 -7.84
C THR A 10 13.74 10.09 -6.47
N GLY A 11 14.64 9.13 -6.23
CA GLY A 11 14.88 8.54 -4.92
C GLY A 11 16.17 9.04 -4.32
N VAL A 12 16.16 9.44 -3.05
CA VAL A 12 17.32 9.97 -2.33
C VAL A 12 17.53 9.16 -1.05
N SER A 13 18.76 8.76 -0.78
CA SER A 13 19.14 8.07 0.46
C SER A 13 19.33 9.06 1.61
N THR A 14 19.50 8.55 2.84
CA THR A 14 20.15 9.31 3.89
C THR A 14 21.57 9.73 3.48
N PRO A 15 22.11 10.80 4.08
CA PRO A 15 23.55 11.03 4.12
C PRO A 15 24.28 9.80 4.70
N VAL A 16 25.42 9.45 4.12
CA VAL A 16 26.30 8.39 4.63
C VAL A 16 27.72 8.91 4.79
N GLU A 17 28.45 8.37 5.76
CA GLU A 17 29.85 8.73 6.00
C GLU A 17 30.80 7.70 5.39
N GLY A 18 31.78 8.20 4.63
CA GLY A 18 32.85 7.38 4.06
C GLY A 18 32.46 6.65 2.77
N LEU A 19 33.49 6.33 1.96
CA LEU A 19 33.32 5.71 0.64
C LEU A 19 32.72 4.30 0.72
N ALA A 20 32.97 3.58 1.82
CA ALA A 20 32.49 2.22 2.02
C ALA A 20 30.94 2.14 2.11
N ALA A 21 30.29 3.20 2.59
CA ALA A 21 28.84 3.27 2.74
C ALA A 21 28.09 3.67 1.45
N VAL A 22 28.80 4.01 0.38
CA VAL A 22 28.19 4.45 -0.89
C VAL A 22 27.33 3.35 -1.54
N GLY A 23 27.73 2.09 -1.39
CA GLY A 23 26.94 0.95 -1.89
C GLY A 23 25.58 0.84 -1.19
N GLU A 24 25.56 1.03 0.13
CA GLU A 24 24.34 1.07 0.94
C GLU A 24 23.48 2.28 0.59
N ALA A 25 24.08 3.48 0.50
CA ALA A 25 23.38 4.69 0.07
C ALA A 25 22.71 4.51 -1.30
N ARG A 26 23.40 3.88 -2.26
CA ARG A 26 22.81 3.56 -3.56
C ARG A 26 21.60 2.62 -3.43
N ALA A 27 21.72 1.53 -2.65
CA ALA A 27 20.62 0.59 -2.44
C ALA A 27 19.39 1.27 -1.77
N LEU A 28 19.64 2.17 -0.82
CA LEU A 28 18.60 2.98 -0.17
C LEU A 28 17.93 3.95 -1.15
N ALA A 29 18.70 4.65 -1.99
CA ALA A 29 18.17 5.55 -3.02
C ALA A 29 17.34 4.81 -4.07
N GLU A 30 17.79 3.63 -4.51
CA GLU A 30 17.04 2.78 -5.44
C GLU A 30 15.73 2.26 -4.81
N THR A 31 15.75 1.92 -3.51
CA THR A 31 14.55 1.53 -2.77
C THR A 31 13.57 2.69 -2.65
N ALA A 32 14.06 3.91 -2.38
CA ALA A 32 13.25 5.12 -2.33
C ALA A 32 12.57 5.39 -3.67
N LEU A 33 13.34 5.30 -4.76
CA LEU A 33 12.83 5.49 -6.12
C LEU A 33 11.71 4.50 -6.47
N ARG A 34 11.90 3.21 -6.14
CA ARG A 34 10.88 2.18 -6.37
C ARG A 34 9.63 2.34 -5.49
N SER A 35 9.73 3.08 -4.39
CA SER A 35 8.59 3.41 -3.51
C SER A 35 7.82 4.67 -3.94
N CYS A 36 8.36 5.46 -4.89
CA CYS A 36 7.70 6.69 -5.37
C CYS A 36 6.35 6.39 -6.03
N PRO A 37 5.28 7.13 -5.70
CA PRO A 37 4.03 7.08 -6.46
C PRO A 37 4.22 7.61 -7.91
N ALA A 38 3.26 7.28 -8.78
CA ALA A 38 3.36 7.50 -10.24
C ALA A 38 3.16 8.95 -10.68
N ASP A 39 2.70 9.80 -9.78
CA ASP A 39 2.51 11.25 -9.92
C ASP A 39 3.81 12.05 -9.74
N GLY A 40 4.91 11.40 -9.33
CA GLY A 40 6.29 11.89 -9.41
C GLY A 40 6.62 13.07 -8.52
N GLU A 41 6.38 12.90 -7.22
CA GLU A 41 7.07 13.65 -6.18
C GLU A 41 8.35 12.95 -5.71
N ILE A 42 9.31 13.75 -5.22
CA ILE A 42 10.51 13.26 -4.53
C ILE A 42 10.05 12.50 -3.28
N THR A 43 10.31 11.20 -3.22
CA THR A 43 10.07 10.40 -2.00
C THR A 43 11.40 10.14 -1.34
N LEU A 44 11.60 10.69 -0.14
CA LEU A 44 12.72 10.28 0.72
C LEU A 44 12.36 8.92 1.31
N LEU A 45 13.36 8.03 1.42
CA LEU A 45 13.15 6.68 1.97
C LEU A 45 12.49 6.68 3.36
N HIS A 46 12.76 7.71 4.16
CA HIS A 46 12.28 7.85 5.54
C HIS A 46 10.82 8.26 5.66
N ASP A 47 10.24 8.83 4.60
CA ASP A 47 8.87 9.33 4.63
C ASP A 47 7.85 8.19 4.45
N ASN A 48 8.29 7.00 4.00
CA ASN A 48 7.43 5.84 3.83
C ASN A 48 8.17 4.50 4.01
N LEU A 49 8.73 4.27 5.20
CA LEU A 49 9.43 3.02 5.56
C LEU A 49 8.61 1.73 5.30
N PRO A 50 7.27 1.68 5.51
CA PRO A 50 6.49 0.49 5.15
C PRO A 50 6.54 0.17 3.64
N SER A 51 6.46 1.20 2.79
CA SER A 51 6.61 1.01 1.34
C SER A 51 8.02 0.57 0.97
N ALA A 52 9.04 1.11 1.62
CA ALA A 52 10.43 0.69 1.43
C ALA A 52 10.65 -0.79 1.80
N LEU A 53 10.09 -1.25 2.92
CA LEU A 53 10.15 -2.65 3.36
C LEU A 53 9.44 -3.61 2.38
N VAL A 54 8.31 -3.18 1.82
CA VAL A 54 7.60 -3.96 0.80
C VAL A 54 8.44 -4.09 -0.48
N VAL A 55 9.11 -3.03 -0.88
CA VAL A 55 9.91 -2.96 -2.11
C VAL A 55 11.27 -3.65 -1.97
N SER A 56 11.81 -3.79 -0.76
CA SER A 56 13.08 -4.48 -0.52
C SER A 56 13.00 -6.00 -0.72
N SER A 57 11.79 -6.59 -0.68
CA SER A 57 11.56 -7.98 -1.06
C SER A 57 10.22 -8.15 -1.81
N PRO A 58 10.22 -7.95 -3.14
CA PRO A 58 9.04 -8.12 -3.98
C PRO A 58 8.43 -9.53 -3.91
N GLU A 59 9.24 -10.57 -3.70
CA GLU A 59 8.80 -11.96 -3.59
C GLU A 59 7.96 -12.16 -2.33
N LEU A 60 8.45 -11.68 -1.18
CA LEU A 60 7.69 -11.73 0.08
C LEU A 60 6.45 -10.84 0.02
N ALA A 61 6.55 -9.69 -0.63
CA ALA A 61 5.40 -8.81 -0.87
C ALA A 61 4.31 -9.52 -1.68
N SER A 62 4.68 -10.24 -2.75
CA SER A 62 3.75 -11.02 -3.56
C SER A 62 3.08 -12.14 -2.76
N VAL A 63 3.86 -12.90 -1.97
CA VAL A 63 3.33 -13.95 -1.08
C VAL A 63 2.36 -13.37 -0.04
N LEU A 64 2.70 -12.22 0.56
CA LEU A 64 1.84 -11.53 1.52
C LEU A 64 0.53 -11.06 0.85
N THR A 65 0.63 -10.43 -0.33
CA THR A 65 -0.54 -9.99 -1.09
C THR A 65 -1.46 -11.16 -1.44
N GLU A 66 -0.94 -12.29 -1.92
CA GLU A 66 -1.78 -13.46 -2.21
C GLU A 66 -2.42 -14.04 -0.95
N ARG A 67 -1.66 -14.13 0.16
CA ARG A 67 -2.18 -14.66 1.42
C ARG A 67 -3.26 -13.79 2.05
N VAL A 68 -3.16 -12.46 1.92
CA VAL A 68 -4.08 -11.52 2.58
C VAL A 68 -5.23 -11.10 1.66
N LEU A 69 -4.95 -10.86 0.39
CA LEU A 69 -5.89 -10.31 -0.58
C LEU A 69 -6.31 -11.33 -1.64
N GLY A 70 -5.68 -12.49 -1.78
CA GLY A 70 -5.96 -13.48 -2.83
C GLY A 70 -7.45 -13.78 -3.02
N PRO A 71 -8.22 -14.11 -1.96
CA PRO A 71 -9.67 -14.32 -2.08
C PRO A 71 -10.44 -13.09 -2.60
N VAL A 72 -10.02 -11.88 -2.24
CA VAL A 72 -10.60 -10.62 -2.74
C VAL A 72 -10.22 -10.39 -4.21
N LEU A 73 -8.98 -10.72 -4.59
CA LEU A 73 -8.47 -10.53 -5.94
C LEU A 73 -9.15 -11.45 -6.97
N ARG A 74 -9.67 -12.59 -6.52
CA ARG A 74 -10.46 -13.55 -7.32
C ARG A 74 -11.92 -13.15 -7.53
N LEU A 75 -12.40 -12.09 -6.89
CA LEU A 75 -13.76 -11.59 -7.12
C LEU A 75 -13.88 -10.92 -8.50
N GLU A 76 -15.12 -10.81 -8.98
CA GLU A 76 -15.49 -9.97 -10.12
C GLU A 76 -14.98 -8.53 -9.95
N HIS A 77 -14.64 -7.89 -11.07
CA HIS A 77 -13.93 -6.60 -11.07
C HIS A 77 -14.58 -5.55 -10.15
N THR A 78 -15.90 -5.39 -10.24
CA THR A 78 -16.66 -4.40 -9.46
C THR A 78 -16.61 -4.70 -7.97
N ASP A 79 -16.80 -5.96 -7.58
CA ASP A 79 -16.78 -6.38 -6.17
C ASP A 79 -15.38 -6.28 -5.57
N ARG A 80 -14.37 -6.66 -6.34
CA ARG A 80 -12.96 -6.53 -5.97
C ARG A 80 -12.59 -5.08 -5.72
N ALA A 81 -12.88 -4.18 -6.65
CA ALA A 81 -12.62 -2.75 -6.51
C ALA A 81 -13.30 -2.20 -5.25
N LEU A 82 -14.59 -2.51 -5.08
CA LEU A 82 -15.39 -2.03 -3.96
C LEU A 82 -14.82 -2.43 -2.59
N LEU A 83 -14.39 -3.68 -2.44
CA LEU A 83 -13.79 -4.15 -1.19
C LEU A 83 -12.42 -3.54 -0.94
N LEU A 84 -11.57 -3.45 -1.97
CA LEU A 84 -10.24 -2.86 -1.84
C LEU A 84 -10.32 -1.37 -1.48
N ASP A 85 -11.23 -0.62 -2.10
CA ASP A 85 -11.45 0.80 -1.79
C ASP A 85 -11.96 0.96 -0.35
N THR A 86 -12.86 0.06 0.07
CA THR A 86 -13.39 0.08 1.44
C THR A 86 -12.31 -0.21 2.49
N LEU A 87 -11.47 -1.23 2.27
CA LEU A 87 -10.39 -1.60 3.18
C LEU A 87 -9.34 -0.49 3.28
N THR A 88 -8.99 0.10 2.13
CA THR A 88 -8.02 1.21 2.06
C THR A 88 -8.55 2.44 2.80
N ALA A 89 -9.78 2.88 2.49
CA ALA A 89 -10.38 4.04 3.15
C ALA A 89 -10.59 3.83 4.66
N TRP A 90 -10.89 2.58 5.07
CA TRP A 90 -11.03 2.23 6.49
C TRP A 90 -9.71 2.35 7.25
N LEU A 91 -8.60 1.83 6.70
CA LEU A 91 -7.27 1.99 7.30
C LEU A 91 -6.83 3.46 7.35
N GLU A 92 -7.03 4.21 6.26
CA GLU A 92 -6.68 5.64 6.18
C GLU A 92 -7.55 6.53 7.09
N CYS A 93 -8.67 6.00 7.60
CA CYS A 93 -9.54 6.67 8.56
C CYS A 93 -9.35 6.15 9.99
N ASP A 94 -8.16 5.66 10.32
CA ASP A 94 -7.83 5.12 11.66
C ASP A 94 -8.79 4.03 12.09
N GLU A 95 -9.12 3.12 11.17
CA GLU A 95 -10.04 2.00 11.40
C GLU A 95 -11.48 2.43 11.78
N SER A 96 -11.86 3.68 11.46
CA SER A 96 -13.21 4.20 11.70
C SER A 96 -14.14 3.94 10.52
N ALA A 97 -15.10 3.04 10.72
CA ALA A 97 -16.15 2.77 9.72
C ALA A 97 -17.07 3.99 9.47
N GLN A 98 -17.18 4.92 10.42
CA GLN A 98 -17.96 6.15 10.23
C GLN A 98 -17.25 7.08 9.25
N ARG A 99 -15.99 7.44 9.55
CA ARG A 99 -15.18 8.32 8.70
C ARG A 99 -14.95 7.73 7.31
N ALA A 100 -14.74 6.42 7.23
CA ALA A 100 -14.65 5.72 5.95
C ALA A 100 -15.96 5.79 5.15
N GLY A 101 -17.12 5.69 5.84
CA GLY A 101 -18.43 5.84 5.20
C GLY A 101 -18.63 7.23 4.62
N GLU A 102 -18.33 8.28 5.40
CA GLU A 102 -18.35 9.67 4.98
C GLU A 102 -17.47 9.88 3.73
N ARG A 103 -16.23 9.38 3.77
CA ARG A 103 -15.29 9.48 2.64
C ARG A 103 -15.76 8.73 1.39
N LEU A 104 -16.37 7.56 1.55
CA LEU A 104 -16.88 6.74 0.45
C LEU A 104 -18.30 7.12 0.03
N SER A 105 -18.87 8.20 0.59
CA SER A 105 -20.26 8.62 0.35
C SER A 105 -21.28 7.49 0.56
N CYS A 106 -21.09 6.70 1.62
CA CYS A 106 -21.98 5.61 1.98
C CYS A 106 -22.22 5.53 3.49
N HIS A 107 -23.29 4.86 3.89
CA HIS A 107 -23.60 4.71 5.30
C HIS A 107 -22.56 3.83 6.02
N ARG A 108 -22.23 4.13 7.28
CA ARG A 108 -21.32 3.32 8.14
C ARG A 108 -21.63 1.83 8.11
N ASN A 109 -22.91 1.46 8.12
CA ASN A 109 -23.33 0.05 8.07
C ASN A 109 -22.89 -0.65 6.77
N THR A 110 -22.84 0.06 5.65
CA THR A 110 -22.34 -0.47 4.38
C THR A 110 -20.85 -0.79 4.48
N VAL A 111 -20.07 0.09 5.10
CA VAL A 111 -18.64 -0.17 5.38
C VAL A 111 -18.50 -1.41 6.26
N LEU A 112 -19.20 -1.47 7.40
CA LEU A 112 -19.15 -2.63 8.30
C LEU A 112 -19.53 -3.94 7.60
N ASN A 113 -20.55 -3.91 6.73
CA ASN A 113 -20.95 -5.09 5.96
C ASN A 113 -19.86 -5.55 4.99
N ARG A 114 -19.17 -4.62 4.33
CA ARG A 114 -18.05 -4.91 3.43
C ARG A 114 -16.82 -5.42 4.19
N LEU A 115 -16.50 -4.85 5.36
CA LEU A 115 -15.43 -5.34 6.23
C LEU A 115 -15.70 -6.77 6.70
N ARG A 116 -16.92 -7.06 7.16
CA ARG A 116 -17.35 -8.43 7.51
C ARG A 116 -17.30 -9.38 6.31
N ARG A 117 -17.62 -8.89 5.10
CA ARG A 117 -17.50 -9.68 3.87
C ARG A 117 -16.04 -10.06 3.62
N TYR A 118 -15.09 -9.13 3.81
CA TYR A 118 -13.66 -9.44 3.73
C TYR A 118 -13.25 -10.51 4.75
N GLU A 119 -13.63 -10.37 6.02
CA GLU A 119 -13.31 -11.36 7.07
C GLU A 119 -13.86 -12.74 6.73
N LYS A 120 -15.11 -12.81 6.24
CA LYS A 120 -15.73 -14.07 5.78
C LYS A 120 -15.02 -14.69 4.58
N LEU A 121 -14.60 -13.88 3.60
CA LEU A 121 -13.94 -14.36 2.39
C LEU A 121 -12.53 -14.89 2.65
N THR A 122 -11.84 -14.30 3.62
CA THR A 122 -10.42 -14.56 3.87
C THR A 122 -10.17 -15.43 5.11
N GLY A 123 -11.17 -15.58 5.99
CA GLY A 123 -11.02 -16.22 7.30
C GLY A 123 -10.22 -15.37 8.30
N ARG A 124 -9.99 -14.10 7.98
CA ARG A 124 -9.13 -13.17 8.73
C ARG A 124 -9.94 -12.30 9.68
N SER A 125 -9.28 -11.75 10.68
CA SER A 125 -9.87 -10.89 11.71
C SER A 125 -9.31 -9.47 11.63
N LEU A 126 -10.16 -8.50 11.33
CA LEU A 126 -9.83 -7.07 11.35
C LEU A 126 -9.73 -6.50 12.77
N SER A 127 -10.09 -7.28 13.77
CA SER A 127 -9.85 -6.94 15.19
C SER A 127 -8.47 -7.39 15.70
N SER A 128 -7.72 -8.14 14.89
CA SER A 128 -6.35 -8.56 15.23
C SER A 128 -5.34 -7.52 14.73
N PRO A 129 -4.60 -6.82 15.62
CA PRO A 129 -3.63 -5.82 15.21
C PRO A 129 -2.59 -6.37 14.22
N ARG A 130 -2.18 -7.62 14.42
CA ARG A 130 -1.26 -8.32 13.52
C ARG A 130 -1.82 -8.42 12.11
N GLU A 131 -3.09 -8.83 11.98
CA GLU A 131 -3.70 -9.03 10.67
C GLU A 131 -4.04 -7.71 9.98
N THR A 132 -4.34 -6.67 10.75
CA THR A 132 -4.54 -5.32 10.22
C THR A 132 -3.23 -4.72 9.67
N VAL A 133 -2.10 -4.97 10.35
CA VAL A 133 -0.77 -4.63 9.80
C VAL A 133 -0.47 -5.40 8.52
N GLU A 134 -0.73 -6.72 8.50
CA GLU A 134 -0.55 -7.55 7.29
C GLU A 134 -1.43 -7.04 6.13
N LEU A 135 -2.67 -6.60 6.41
CA LEU A 135 -3.57 -5.97 5.42
C LEU A 135 -3.01 -4.65 4.88
N SER A 136 -2.54 -3.77 5.75
CA SER A 136 -1.94 -2.49 5.33
C SER A 136 -0.74 -2.71 4.40
N LEU A 137 0.15 -3.63 4.76
CA LEU A 137 1.31 -4.00 3.94
C LEU A 137 0.91 -4.66 2.62
N ALA A 138 -0.09 -5.54 2.63
CA ALA A 138 -0.58 -6.21 1.42
C ALA A 138 -1.22 -5.22 0.42
N LEU A 139 -1.97 -4.23 0.91
CA LEU A 139 -2.55 -3.16 0.07
C LEU A 139 -1.45 -2.26 -0.51
N THR A 140 -0.43 -1.95 0.30
CA THR A 140 0.76 -1.19 -0.13
C THR A 140 1.52 -1.95 -1.23
N ALA A 141 1.80 -3.24 -1.01
CA ALA A 141 2.44 -4.13 -1.98
C ALA A 141 1.68 -4.19 -3.30
N ARG A 142 0.36 -4.39 -3.25
CA ARG A 142 -0.48 -4.39 -4.44
C ARG A 142 -0.35 -3.08 -5.24
N ARG A 143 -0.38 -1.93 -4.55
CA ARG A 143 -0.27 -0.62 -5.20
C ARG A 143 1.08 -0.44 -5.89
N LEU A 144 2.17 -0.82 -5.22
CA LEU A 144 3.53 -0.64 -5.72
C LEU A 144 3.87 -1.63 -6.84
N LEU A 145 3.47 -2.89 -6.71
CA LEU A 145 3.69 -3.91 -7.73
C LEU A 145 2.86 -3.66 -9.00
N ALA A 146 1.65 -3.10 -8.87
CA ALA A 146 0.84 -2.70 -10.02
C ALA A 146 1.38 -1.45 -10.76
N ALA A 147 2.23 -0.65 -10.11
CA ALA A 147 2.82 0.57 -10.67
C ALA A 147 4.23 0.36 -11.27
N GLY A 148 4.80 -0.84 -11.10
CA GLY A 148 6.14 -1.21 -11.58
C GLY A 148 6.16 -2.13 -12.80
N GLY A 149 4.98 -2.52 -13.32
CA GLY A 149 4.80 -3.21 -14.60
C GLY A 149 4.25 -2.26 -15.66
#